data_AF-A0A3D5Y947-F1
#
_entry.id   AF-A0A3D5Y947-F1
#
_cell.length_a   1.000
_cell.length_b   1.000
_cell.length_c   1.000
_cell.angle_alpha   90.00
_cell.angle_beta   90.00
_cell.angle_gamma   90.00
#
_symmetry.space_group_name_H-M   'P 1'
#
loop_
_entity.id
_entity.type
_entity.pdbx_description
1 polymer ?
#
loop_
_entity_poly.entity_id
_entity_poly.type
_entity_poly.pdbx_seq_one_letter_code
_entity_poly.pdbx_strand_id
1 'polypeptide(L)' 'EEKFEDMVEKAAGLADYFINSGFKVSFKSLNAELPPKSGREQLYRILRELALIEPVVADKNIPLDIKVLKQ' A
#
# COMPACT_ATOMS: atom_id res chain seq x y z
N GLU A 1 3.99 17.08 7.63
CA GLU A 1 3.97 15.66 7.21
C GLU A 1 2.55 15.16 7.29
N GLU A 2 2.14 14.34 6.32
CA GLU A 2 0.88 13.61 6.40
C GLU A 2 1.07 12.44 7.37
N LYS A 3 0.13 12.24 8.30
CA LYS A 3 0.26 11.16 9.28
C LYS A 3 0.05 9.81 8.60
N PHE A 4 0.65 8.76 9.16
CA PHE A 4 0.50 7.40 8.64
C PHE A 4 -0.98 7.01 8.50
N GLU A 5 -1.77 7.33 9.51
CA GLU A 5 -3.20 7.07 9.58
C GLU A 5 -3.97 7.76 8.45
N ASP A 6 -3.62 9.02 8.13
CA ASP A 6 -4.25 9.79 7.05
C ASP A 6 -3.97 9.15 5.68
N MET A 7 -2.74 8.64 5.48
CA MET A 7 -2.37 7.95 4.23
C MET A 7 -3.12 6.63 4.07
N VAL A 8 -3.26 5.85 5.15
CA VAL A 8 -4.02 4.59 5.14
C VAL A 8 -5.50 4.86 4.85
N GLU A 9 -6.09 5.87 5.48
CA GLU A 9 -7.47 6.29 5.23
C GLU A 9 -7.69 6.70 3.78
N LYS A 10 -6.81 7.54 3.22
CA LYS A 10 -6.90 7.97 1.81
C LYS A 10 -6.74 6.81 0.84
N ALA A 11 -5.81 5.89 1.10
CA ALA A 11 -5.62 4.71 0.25
C ALA A 11 -6.89 3.83 0.23
N ALA A 12 -7.49 3.60 1.40
CA ALA A 12 -8.75 2.87 1.52
C ALA A 12 -9.91 3.56 0.76
N GLY A 13 -10.05 4.88 0.93
CA GLY A 13 -11.08 5.67 0.25
C GLY A 13 -10.93 5.68 -1.27
N LEU A 14 -9.71 5.80 -1.79
CA LEU A 14 -9.46 5.74 -3.24
C LEU A 14 -9.75 4.35 -3.81
N ALA A 15 -9.36 3.29 -3.09
CA ALA A 15 -9.66 1.93 -3.51
C ALA A 15 -11.16 1.69 -3.60
N ASP A 16 -11.93 2.12 -2.58
CA ASP A 16 -13.39 2.03 -2.59
C ASP A 16 -14.01 2.83 -3.74
N TYR A 17 -13.64 4.09 -3.90
CA TYR A 17 -14.16 4.96 -4.94
C TYR A 17 -13.94 4.40 -6.35
N PHE A 18 -12.71 3.99 -6.69
CA PHE A 18 -12.40 3.49 -8.02
C PHE A 18 -13.02 2.13 -8.30
N ILE A 19 -13.05 1.22 -7.32
CA ILE A 19 -13.71 -0.08 -7.46
C ILE A 19 -15.22 0.08 -7.67
N ASN A 20 -15.87 0.95 -6.87
CA ASN A 20 -17.31 1.23 -7.02
C ASN A 20 -17.63 1.95 -8.33
N SER A 21 -16.66 2.70 -8.87
CA SER A 21 -16.75 3.32 -10.20
C SER A 21 -16.48 2.33 -11.35
N GLY A 22 -16.27 1.04 -11.07
CA GLY A 22 -16.10 -0.02 -12.06
C GLY A 22 -14.67 -0.22 -12.55
N PHE A 23 -13.69 0.49 -11.98
CA PHE A 23 -12.29 0.34 -12.37
C PHE A 23 -11.65 -0.88 -11.71
N LYS A 24 -10.61 -1.40 -12.36
CA LYS A 24 -9.73 -2.41 -11.76
C LYS A 24 -8.64 -1.71 -10.97
N VAL A 25 -8.46 -2.10 -9.73
CA VAL A 25 -7.46 -1.54 -8.81
C VAL A 25 -6.50 -2.65 -8.39
N SER A 26 -5.20 -2.41 -8.56
CA SER A 26 -4.14 -3.22 -7.97
C SER A 26 -3.66 -2.61 -6.66
N PHE A 27 -2.99 -3.42 -5.86
CA PHE A 27 -2.35 -2.96 -4.62
C PHE A 27 -0.94 -3.50 -4.56
N LYS A 28 0.00 -2.68 -4.12
CA LYS A 28 1.41 -3.05 -3.97
C LYS A 28 1.97 -2.40 -2.71
N SER A 29 2.60 -3.21 -1.88
CA SER A 29 3.32 -2.81 -0.68
C SER A 29 4.65 -3.57 -0.61
N LEU A 30 5.42 -3.37 0.46
CA LEU A 30 6.67 -4.10 0.69
C LEU A 30 6.46 -5.61 0.84
N ASN A 31 5.32 -6.02 1.42
CA ASN A 31 5.07 -7.41 1.82
C ASN A 31 3.96 -8.10 0.99
N ALA A 32 3.22 -7.35 0.17
CA ALA A 32 2.08 -7.89 -0.57
C ALA A 32 1.88 -7.21 -1.93
N GLU A 33 1.46 -8.00 -2.92
CA GLU A 33 1.06 -7.54 -4.24
C GLU A 33 -0.25 -8.22 -4.65
N LEU A 34 -1.25 -7.40 -5.00
CA LEU A 34 -2.54 -7.85 -5.51
C LEU A 34 -2.68 -7.39 -6.97
N PRO A 35 -2.90 -8.32 -7.92
CA PRO A 35 -3.09 -7.94 -9.32
C PRO A 35 -4.39 -7.12 -9.50
N PRO A 36 -4.51 -6.33 -10.57
CA PRO A 36 -5.68 -5.50 -10.82
C PRO A 36 -6.95 -6.35 -10.95
N LYS A 37 -7.93 -6.08 -10.09
CA LYS A 37 -9.30 -6.62 -10.18
C LYS A 37 -10.31 -5.55 -9.78
N SER A 38 -11.58 -5.81 -10.04
CA SER A 38 -12.71 -4.95 -9.63
C SER A 38 -13.65 -5.72 -8.69
N GLY A 39 -14.68 -5.03 -8.21
CA GLY A 39 -15.71 -5.60 -7.35
C GLY A 39 -15.35 -5.66 -5.88
N ARG A 40 -16.37 -5.94 -5.07
CA ARG A 40 -16.33 -5.89 -3.60
C ARG A 40 -15.30 -6.82 -2.98
N GLU A 41 -15.06 -7.99 -3.58
CA GLU A 41 -14.01 -8.91 -3.12
C GLU A 41 -12.63 -8.28 -3.20
N GLN A 42 -12.31 -7.59 -4.31
CA GLN A 42 -11.02 -6.93 -4.45
C GLN A 42 -10.85 -5.82 -3.42
N LEU A 43 -11.90 -5.04 -3.15
CA LEU A 43 -11.88 -4.01 -2.11
C LEU A 43 -11.51 -4.62 -0.76
N TYR A 44 -12.16 -5.71 -0.35
CA TYR A 44 -11.84 -6.38 0.91
C TYR A 44 -10.42 -6.92 0.98
N ARG A 45 -9.88 -7.43 -0.13
CA ARG A 45 -8.48 -7.86 -0.20
C ARG A 45 -7.55 -6.68 0.04
N ILE A 46 -7.79 -5.53 -0.60
CA ILE A 46 -6.97 -4.32 -0.42
C ILE A 46 -7.08 -3.79 1.01
N LEU A 47 -8.29 -3.67 1.56
CA LEU A 47 -8.50 -3.19 2.93
C LEU A 47 -7.83 -4.09 3.97
N ARG A 48 -7.82 -5.41 3.74
CA ARG A 48 -7.10 -6.36 4.59
C ARG A 48 -5.60 -6.10 4.58
N GLU A 49 -5.00 -5.89 3.41
CA GLU A 49 -3.57 -5.60 3.34
C GLU A 49 -3.23 -4.25 4.02
N LEU A 50 -4.05 -3.22 3.79
CA LEU A 50 -3.89 -1.90 4.44
C LEU A 50 -3.97 -1.99 5.98
N ALA A 51 -4.86 -2.81 6.51
CA ALA A 51 -5.01 -3.02 7.96
C ALA A 51 -3.81 -3.74 8.61
N LEU A 52 -2.95 -4.38 7.82
CA LEU A 52 -1.76 -5.10 8.28
C LEU A 52 -0.47 -4.27 8.08
N ILE A 53 -0.55 -3.10 7.44
CA ILE A 53 0.62 -2.22 7.30
C ILE A 53 0.92 -1.60 8.65
N GLU A 54 2.17 -1.71 9.07
CA GLU A 54 2.71 -1.00 10.21
C GLU A 54 3.49 0.24 9.74
N PRO A 55 3.45 1.35 10.48
CA PRO A 55 4.29 2.50 10.18
C PRO A 55 5.75 2.07 10.28
N VAL A 56 6.53 2.33 9.22
CA VAL A 56 7.98 2.16 9.30
C VAL A 56 8.50 3.22 10.26
N VAL A 57 8.80 2.82 11.48
CA VAL A 57 9.59 3.64 12.39
C VAL A 57 10.95 3.77 11.72
N ALA A 58 11.32 4.98 11.31
CA ALA A 58 12.64 5.23 10.76
C ALA A 58 13.66 4.89 11.85
N ASP A 59 14.17 3.66 11.82
CA ASP A 59 15.26 3.24 12.66
C ASP A 59 16.48 4.01 12.13
N LYS A 60 16.86 5.08 12.83
CA LYS A 60 17.96 5.99 12.45
C LYS A 60 19.32 5.27 12.33
N ASN A 61 19.36 3.96 12.60
CA ASN A 61 20.53 3.13 12.64
C ASN A 61 20.62 2.09 11.51
N ILE A 62 19.75 2.10 10.50
CA ILE A 62 19.97 1.25 9.31
C ILE A 62 21.15 1.85 8.53
N PRO A 63 22.34 1.20 8.50
CA PRO A 63 23.40 1.63 7.62
C PRO A 63 22.91 1.35 6.20
N LEU A 64 22.67 2.41 5.44
CA LEU A 64 22.45 2.31 4.00
C LEU A 64 23.79 1.95 3.34
N ASP A 65 24.29 0.73 3.57
CA ASP A 65 25.35 0.13 2.76
C ASP A 65 24.76 -0.26 1.40
N ILE A 66 24.44 0.76 0.61
CA ILE A 66 24.13 0.59 -0.80
C ILE A 66 25.46 0.22 -1.47
N LYS A 67 25.70 -1.09 -1.66
CA LYS A 67 26.69 -1.57 -2.61
C LYS A 67 26.25 -1.11 -3.99
N VAL A 68 26.80 0.03 -4.43
CA VAL A 68 26.76 0.46 -5.83
C VAL A 68 27.46 -0.64 -6.63
N LEU A 69 26.68 -1.44 -7.34
CA LEU A 69 27.21 -2.33 -8.37
C LEU A 69 27.79 -1.44 -9.46
N LYS A 70 29.12 -1.28 -9.45
CA LYS A 70 29.85 -0.64 -10.54
C LYS A 70 29.65 -1.48 -11.80
N GLN A 71 29.20 -0.82 -12.87
CA GLN A 71 29.31 -1.32 -14.25
C GLN A 71 30.76 -1.29 -14.72
#